data_AF-W1P0X7-F1
#
_entry.id   AF-W1P0X7-F1
#
_cell.length_a   1.000
_cell.length_b   1.000
_cell.length_c   1.000
_cell.angle_alpha   90.00
_cell.angle_beta   90.00
_cell.angle_gamma   90.00
#
_symmetry.space_group_name_H-M   'P 1'
#
loop_
_entity.id
_entity.type
_entity.pdbx_description
1 polymer ?
#
loop_
_entity_poly.entity_id
_entity_poly.type
_entity_poly.pdbx_seq_one_letter_code
_entity_poly.pdbx_strand_id
1 'polypeptide(L)'
;MTPFALLGEVFFKKLVNRARRLPRYSRLCWGVQKLAIHFLSNGIAPLKLDAANQAKVVKFSESMWKLTYYATVEICILSMIYQEPWFTDRKQFFEGWPNQELKFTLILYYMCQCGFYAYSIAAILKWETRRKDFHIMMSHHVITVVLIWMSFISRFFRIGSIILALHDVNDVFMETAKLSKYTGNEHAASTCFGFFAISWFLLRLIYFPFWVIRSSSHDAVDVFVLSKGYHSFLYYLLNTMLITLLIFHIYWGILIFFMVSRQLKNRGQVGEDIRSDSDNED
;
A
#
# COMPACT_ATOMS: atom_id res chain seq x y z
N MET A 1 31.49 -6.89 -32.02
CA MET A 1 30.01 -6.94 -31.92
C MET A 1 29.45 -6.86 -33.33
N THR A 2 28.74 -7.89 -33.78
CA THR A 2 28.29 -7.98 -35.19
C THR A 2 27.12 -7.02 -35.46
N PRO A 3 26.99 -6.46 -36.69
CA PRO A 3 25.91 -5.52 -37.05
C PRO A 3 24.49 -6.07 -36.80
N PHE A 4 24.33 -7.40 -36.81
CA PHE A 4 23.08 -8.09 -36.50
C PHE A 4 22.64 -7.98 -35.03
N ALA A 5 23.59 -7.92 -34.08
CA ALA A 5 23.28 -7.80 -32.65
C ALA A 5 22.74 -6.40 -32.28
N LEU A 6 23.25 -5.36 -32.94
CA LEU A 6 22.80 -3.97 -32.78
C LEU A 6 21.39 -3.75 -33.35
N LEU A 7 21.08 -4.39 -34.50
CA LEU A 7 19.73 -4.37 -35.08
C LEU A 7 18.72 -5.12 -34.21
N GLY A 8 19.10 -6.25 -33.61
CA GLY A 8 18.28 -6.98 -32.65
C GLY A 8 17.95 -6.16 -31.40
N GLU A 9 18.93 -5.48 -30.82
CA GLU A 9 18.71 -4.59 -29.65
C GLU A 9 17.83 -3.38 -29.98
N VAL A 10 18.04 -2.73 -31.13
CA VAL A 10 17.24 -1.56 -31.54
C VAL A 10 15.81 -1.98 -31.89
N PHE A 11 15.61 -3.13 -32.53
CA PHE A 11 14.29 -3.65 -32.85
C PHE A 11 13.56 -4.14 -31.59
N PHE A 12 14.28 -4.79 -30.66
CA PHE A 12 13.74 -5.19 -29.35
C PHE A 12 13.42 -3.98 -28.48
N LYS A 13 14.29 -2.96 -28.38
CA LYS A 13 13.98 -1.68 -27.71
C LYS A 13 12.81 -0.95 -28.37
N LYS A 14 12.69 -0.96 -29.71
CA LYS A 14 11.51 -0.43 -30.41
C LYS A 14 10.25 -1.24 -30.14
N LEU A 15 10.30 -2.57 -30.09
CA LEU A 15 9.16 -3.44 -29.76
C LEU A 15 8.73 -3.28 -28.31
N VAL A 16 9.68 -3.19 -27.37
CA VAL A 16 9.43 -2.92 -25.95
C VAL A 16 8.89 -1.50 -25.74
N ASN A 17 9.41 -0.50 -26.45
CA ASN A 17 8.91 0.88 -26.40
C ASN A 17 7.57 1.08 -27.14
N ARG A 18 7.22 0.16 -28.06
CA ARG A 18 5.91 0.13 -28.75
C ARG A 18 4.88 -0.67 -27.94
N ALA A 19 5.32 -1.70 -27.21
CA ALA A 19 4.52 -2.39 -26.19
C ALA A 19 4.22 -1.50 -24.97
N ARG A 20 5.12 -0.57 -24.63
CA ARG A 20 4.88 0.50 -23.64
C ARG A 20 3.88 1.57 -24.10
N ARG A 21 3.66 1.72 -25.41
CA ARG A 21 2.85 2.81 -26.01
C ARG A 21 1.44 2.44 -26.45
N LEU A 22 1.04 1.18 -26.30
CA LEU A 22 -0.33 0.78 -26.55
C LEU A 22 -0.76 -0.13 -25.43
N PRO A 23 -1.58 0.37 -24.51
CA PRO A 23 -2.14 -0.53 -23.55
C PRO A 23 -3.26 -1.30 -24.23
N ARG A 24 -2.98 -2.57 -24.50
CA ARG A 24 -3.99 -3.55 -24.85
C ARG A 24 -4.81 -3.83 -23.58
N TYR A 25 -5.68 -2.89 -23.21
CA TYR A 25 -6.46 -2.93 -21.98
C TYR A 25 -7.68 -3.86 -22.13
N SER A 26 -7.94 -4.66 -21.10
CA SER A 26 -9.17 -5.44 -20.97
C SER A 26 -10.40 -4.50 -20.85
N ARG A 27 -11.61 -4.97 -21.18
CA ARG A 27 -12.85 -4.15 -21.13
C ARG A 27 -13.12 -3.52 -19.75
N LEU A 28 -12.63 -4.12 -18.67
CA LEU A 28 -12.78 -3.62 -17.31
C LEU A 28 -11.97 -2.33 -17.07
N CYS A 29 -10.74 -2.25 -17.58
CA CYS A 29 -9.91 -1.04 -17.52
C CYS A 29 -10.52 0.13 -18.30
N TRP A 30 -11.30 -0.16 -19.34
CA TRP A 30 -12.01 0.85 -20.13
C TRP A 30 -13.11 1.58 -19.34
N GLY A 31 -13.82 0.88 -18.44
CA GLY A 31 -14.86 1.48 -17.59
C GLY A 31 -14.28 2.48 -16.59
N VAL A 32 -13.19 2.09 -15.92
CA VAL A 32 -12.45 2.95 -14.97
C VAL A 32 -11.89 4.19 -15.68
N GLN A 33 -11.36 4.03 -16.90
CA GLN A 33 -10.85 5.16 -17.68
C GLN A 33 -11.94 6.13 -18.14
N LYS A 34 -13.13 5.63 -18.51
CA LYS A 34 -14.26 6.50 -18.85
C LYS A 34 -14.69 7.35 -17.65
N LEU A 35 -14.78 6.74 -16.47
CA LEU A 35 -15.06 7.47 -15.22
C LEU A 35 -13.97 8.50 -14.93
N ALA A 36 -12.70 8.11 -15.09
CA ALA A 36 -11.57 9.02 -14.91
C ALA A 36 -11.65 10.23 -15.84
N ILE A 37 -11.94 10.02 -17.13
CA ILE A 37 -12.10 11.09 -18.11
C ILE A 37 -13.27 12.00 -17.75
N HIS A 38 -14.40 11.44 -17.31
CA HIS A 38 -15.58 12.21 -16.90
C HIS A 38 -15.31 13.09 -15.67
N PHE A 39 -14.64 12.55 -14.65
CA PHE A 39 -14.25 13.31 -13.46
C PHE A 39 -13.19 14.38 -13.79
N LEU A 40 -12.21 14.06 -14.63
CA LEU A 40 -11.16 15.01 -15.02
C LEU A 40 -11.64 16.11 -15.96
N SER A 41 -12.72 15.88 -16.73
CA SER A 41 -13.31 16.88 -17.61
C SER A 41 -14.33 17.79 -16.92
N ASN A 42 -14.56 17.61 -15.62
CA ASN A 42 -15.68 18.21 -14.87
C ASN A 42 -17.05 18.02 -15.57
N GLY A 43 -17.18 17.00 -16.43
CA GLY A 43 -18.40 16.74 -17.20
C GLY A 43 -18.75 17.74 -18.31
N ILE A 44 -17.92 18.78 -18.59
CA ILE A 44 -18.34 19.94 -19.42
C ILE A 44 -17.64 20.01 -20.80
N ALA A 45 -16.41 19.51 -20.96
CA ALA A 45 -15.70 19.56 -22.25
C ALA A 45 -14.91 18.27 -22.54
N PRO A 46 -14.82 17.80 -23.80
CA PRO A 46 -13.99 16.65 -24.13
C PRO A 46 -12.53 16.95 -23.79
N LEU A 47 -11.95 16.16 -22.88
CA LEU A 47 -10.55 16.30 -22.48
C LEU A 47 -9.66 16.10 -23.72
N LYS A 48 -8.87 17.10 -24.08
CA LYS A 48 -7.94 16.99 -25.22
C LYS A 48 -6.90 15.93 -24.89
N LEU A 49 -6.96 14.78 -25.56
CA LEU A 49 -6.16 13.60 -25.24
C LEU A 49 -4.71 13.72 -25.78
N ASP A 50 -3.98 14.72 -25.31
CA ASP A 50 -2.54 14.82 -25.51
C ASP A 50 -1.77 13.87 -24.55
N ALA A 51 -0.46 13.75 -24.75
CA ALA A 51 0.37 12.83 -23.96
C ALA A 51 0.33 13.13 -22.45
N ALA A 52 0.24 14.40 -22.06
CA ALA A 52 0.17 14.81 -20.65
C ALA A 52 -1.17 14.42 -20.03
N ASN A 53 -2.27 14.67 -20.73
CA ASN A 53 -3.61 14.27 -20.30
C ASN A 53 -3.80 12.75 -20.28
N GLN A 54 -3.18 12.01 -21.21
CA GLN A 54 -3.16 10.54 -21.16
C GLN A 54 -2.43 10.03 -19.91
N ALA A 55 -1.24 10.54 -19.62
CA ALA A 55 -0.49 10.16 -18.41
C ALA A 55 -1.28 10.47 -17.13
N LYS A 56 -1.98 11.62 -17.11
CA LYS A 56 -2.86 12.02 -16.02
C LYS A 56 -4.06 11.09 -15.83
N VAL A 57 -4.72 10.68 -16.92
CA VAL A 57 -5.83 9.71 -16.90
C VAL A 57 -5.37 8.35 -16.37
N VAL A 58 -4.19 7.88 -16.76
CA VAL A 58 -3.61 6.62 -16.26
C VAL A 58 -3.38 6.69 -14.75
N LYS A 59 -2.66 7.73 -14.27
CA LYS A 59 -2.38 7.92 -12.84
C LYS A 59 -3.67 8.07 -12.02
N PHE A 60 -4.66 8.79 -12.55
CA PHE A 60 -5.98 8.91 -11.91
C PHE A 60 -6.70 7.56 -11.82
N SER A 61 -6.70 6.79 -12.91
CA SER A 61 -7.36 5.48 -12.95
C SER A 61 -6.72 4.49 -11.98
N GLU A 62 -5.39 4.51 -11.87
CA GLU A 62 -4.64 3.71 -10.89
C GLU A 62 -5.00 4.09 -9.46
N SER A 63 -4.99 5.39 -9.13
CA SER A 63 -5.37 5.86 -7.80
C SER A 63 -6.82 5.56 -7.45
N MET A 64 -7.75 5.66 -8.42
CA MET A 64 -9.17 5.38 -8.21
C MET A 64 -9.41 3.88 -7.95
N TRP A 65 -8.71 3.01 -8.67
CA TRP A 65 -8.75 1.56 -8.43
C TRP A 65 -8.21 1.21 -7.04
N LYS A 66 -7.05 1.76 -6.67
CA LYS A 66 -6.43 1.56 -5.35
C LYS A 66 -7.35 2.06 -4.23
N LEU A 67 -7.90 3.27 -4.36
CA LEU A 67 -8.86 3.81 -3.37
C LEU A 67 -10.07 2.90 -3.20
N THR A 68 -10.67 2.44 -4.30
CA THR A 68 -11.83 1.53 -4.25
C THR A 68 -11.48 0.25 -3.52
N TYR A 69 -10.31 -0.34 -3.80
CA TYR A 69 -9.81 -1.52 -3.10
C TYR A 69 -9.66 -1.24 -1.59
N TYR A 70 -8.82 -0.26 -1.21
CA TYR A 70 -8.49 0.03 0.19
C TYR A 70 -9.74 0.40 1.00
N ALA A 71 -10.62 1.25 0.47
CA ALA A 71 -11.86 1.61 1.16
C ALA A 71 -12.78 0.40 1.37
N THR A 72 -12.88 -0.49 0.37
CA THR A 72 -13.72 -1.69 0.49
C THR A 72 -13.16 -2.66 1.52
N VAL A 73 -11.86 -2.99 1.45
CA VAL A 73 -11.26 -3.93 2.40
C VAL A 73 -11.24 -3.37 3.82
N GLU A 74 -11.08 -2.05 3.98
CA GLU A 74 -11.12 -1.37 5.28
C GLU A 74 -12.53 -1.42 5.90
N ILE A 75 -13.57 -1.07 5.13
CA ILE A 75 -14.96 -1.18 5.61
C ILE A 75 -15.29 -2.63 5.97
N CYS A 76 -14.88 -3.59 5.12
CA CYS A 76 -15.07 -5.00 5.39
C CYS A 76 -14.41 -5.42 6.70
N ILE A 77 -13.11 -5.15 6.89
CA ILE A 77 -12.39 -5.63 8.08
C ILE A 77 -12.97 -5.04 9.35
N LEU A 78 -13.25 -3.73 9.37
CA LEU A 78 -13.87 -3.09 10.52
C LEU A 78 -15.24 -3.71 10.81
N SER A 79 -16.07 -3.95 9.80
CA SER A 79 -17.37 -4.61 10.01
C SER A 79 -17.27 -6.04 10.56
N MET A 80 -16.21 -6.77 10.22
CA MET A 80 -15.98 -8.15 10.66
C MET A 80 -15.46 -8.22 12.09
N ILE A 81 -14.61 -7.27 12.49
CA ILE A 81 -13.83 -7.37 13.73
C ILE A 81 -14.30 -6.40 14.82
N TYR A 82 -15.10 -5.38 14.51
CA TYR A 82 -15.47 -4.33 15.49
C TYR A 82 -16.13 -4.88 16.76
N GLN A 83 -16.91 -5.96 16.65
CA GLN A 83 -17.58 -6.62 17.78
C GLN A 83 -16.72 -7.69 18.45
N GLU A 84 -15.54 -7.98 17.91
CA GLU A 84 -14.64 -8.96 18.48
C GLU A 84 -13.93 -8.38 19.70
N PRO A 85 -13.80 -9.13 20.81
CA PRO A 85 -13.24 -8.58 22.03
C PRO A 85 -11.73 -8.28 21.91
N TRP A 86 -11.03 -8.96 21.00
CA TRP A 86 -9.65 -8.68 20.64
C TRP A 86 -9.47 -7.42 19.77
N PHE A 87 -10.54 -6.77 19.29
CA PHE A 87 -10.41 -5.51 18.54
C PHE A 87 -9.88 -4.37 19.42
N THR A 88 -10.30 -4.33 20.68
CA THR A 88 -9.91 -3.29 21.65
C THR A 88 -8.90 -3.80 22.68
N ASP A 89 -8.98 -5.08 23.04
CA ASP A 89 -8.10 -5.68 24.04
C ASP A 89 -6.98 -6.51 23.40
N ARG A 90 -5.77 -5.94 23.37
CA ARG A 90 -4.58 -6.60 22.84
C ARG A 90 -4.21 -7.90 23.55
N LYS A 91 -4.59 -8.08 24.82
CA LYS A 91 -4.26 -9.32 25.57
C LYS A 91 -4.92 -10.55 24.95
N GLN A 92 -6.00 -10.34 24.20
CA GLN A 92 -6.76 -11.41 23.58
C GLN A 92 -6.21 -11.81 22.20
N PHE A 93 -5.15 -11.17 21.70
CA PHE A 93 -4.54 -11.54 20.42
C PHE A 93 -4.07 -12.99 20.39
N PHE A 94 -3.45 -13.46 21.48
CA PHE A 94 -2.89 -14.81 21.58
C PHE A 94 -3.70 -15.74 22.50
N GLU A 95 -4.77 -15.23 23.13
CA GLU A 95 -5.60 -16.04 24.02
C GLU A 95 -6.25 -17.21 23.26
N GLY A 96 -6.15 -18.41 23.84
CA GLY A 96 -6.68 -19.64 23.24
C GLY A 96 -5.88 -20.16 22.03
N TRP A 97 -4.74 -19.55 21.70
CA TRP A 97 -3.86 -20.04 20.65
C TRP A 97 -3.26 -21.42 21.01
N PRO A 98 -3.17 -22.37 20.07
CA PRO A 98 -3.46 -22.26 18.63
C PRO A 98 -4.93 -22.57 18.26
N ASN A 99 -5.82 -22.84 19.20
CA ASN A 99 -7.18 -23.33 18.92
C ASN A 99 -8.22 -22.21 18.71
N GLN A 100 -7.79 -21.02 18.32
CA GLN A 100 -8.68 -19.88 18.07
C GLN A 100 -9.61 -20.16 16.88
N GLU A 101 -10.89 -19.80 17.00
CA GLU A 101 -11.88 -19.96 15.93
C GLU A 101 -11.58 -19.00 14.76
N LEU A 102 -11.41 -19.55 13.55
CA LEU A 102 -11.18 -18.77 12.34
C LEU A 102 -12.47 -18.71 11.50
N LYS A 103 -13.11 -17.54 11.50
CA LYS A 103 -14.34 -17.30 10.73
C LYS A 103 -14.07 -17.32 9.23
N PHE A 104 -15.00 -17.88 8.46
CA PHE A 104 -14.89 -17.95 6.98
C PHE A 104 -14.69 -16.57 6.33
N THR A 105 -15.33 -15.53 6.87
CA THR A 105 -15.18 -14.15 6.39
C THR A 105 -13.74 -13.64 6.53
N LEU A 106 -13.06 -13.94 7.64
CA LEU A 106 -11.65 -13.62 7.83
C LEU A 106 -10.74 -14.43 6.89
N ILE A 107 -11.10 -15.67 6.56
CA ILE A 107 -10.36 -16.44 5.54
C ILE A 107 -10.40 -15.71 4.19
N LEU A 108 -11.60 -15.32 3.73
CA LEU A 108 -11.75 -14.58 2.47
C LEU A 108 -10.97 -13.26 2.48
N TYR A 109 -11.00 -12.55 3.60
CA TYR A 109 -10.23 -11.32 3.78
C TYR A 109 -8.72 -11.56 3.63
N TYR A 110 -8.18 -12.57 4.31
CA TYR A 110 -6.76 -12.93 4.21
C TYR A 110 -6.36 -13.33 2.79
N MET A 111 -7.19 -14.09 2.08
CA MET A 111 -6.93 -14.46 0.69
C MET A 111 -6.95 -13.24 -0.24
N CYS A 112 -7.90 -12.32 -0.02
CA CYS A 112 -7.98 -11.05 -0.76
C CYS A 112 -6.72 -10.20 -0.55
N GLN A 113 -6.28 -10.06 0.70
CA GLN A 113 -5.08 -9.30 1.06
C GLN A 113 -3.81 -9.93 0.47
N CYS A 114 -3.63 -11.24 0.66
CA CYS A 114 -2.48 -11.95 0.09
C CYS A 114 -2.42 -11.80 -1.43
N GLY A 115 -3.57 -11.92 -2.12
CA GLY A 115 -3.68 -11.74 -3.56
C GLY A 115 -3.31 -10.32 -4.01
N PHE A 116 -3.75 -9.30 -3.29
CA PHE A 116 -3.44 -7.90 -3.59
C PHE A 116 -1.97 -7.55 -3.39
N TYR A 117 -1.35 -8.02 -2.30
CA TYR A 117 0.07 -7.80 -2.06
C TYR A 117 0.94 -8.56 -3.08
N ALA A 118 0.56 -9.78 -3.47
CA ALA A 118 1.22 -10.51 -4.55
C ALA A 118 1.07 -9.80 -5.91
N TYR A 119 -0.12 -9.29 -6.22
CA TYR A 119 -0.36 -8.44 -7.39
C TYR A 119 0.53 -7.18 -7.35
N SER A 120 0.64 -6.52 -6.20
CA SER A 120 1.44 -5.32 -6.02
C SER A 120 2.94 -5.57 -6.29
N ILE A 121 3.47 -6.74 -5.93
CA ILE A 121 4.84 -7.13 -6.31
C ILE A 121 4.99 -7.19 -7.83
N ALA A 122 4.05 -7.84 -8.52
CA ALA A 122 4.07 -7.92 -9.98
C ALA A 122 3.93 -6.52 -10.62
N ALA A 123 3.12 -5.64 -10.02
CA ALA A 123 2.94 -4.26 -10.45
C ALA A 123 4.22 -3.45 -10.32
N ILE A 124 4.90 -3.50 -9.18
CA ILE A 124 6.16 -2.77 -8.98
C ILE A 124 7.26 -3.26 -9.93
N LEU A 125 7.26 -4.55 -10.29
CA LEU A 125 8.26 -5.10 -11.22
C LEU A 125 8.00 -4.76 -12.69
N LYS A 126 6.73 -4.59 -13.10
CA LYS A 126 6.36 -4.53 -14.53
C LYS A 126 5.65 -3.26 -14.96
N TRP A 127 4.84 -2.66 -14.10
CA TRP A 127 3.88 -1.61 -14.47
C TRP A 127 4.13 -0.28 -13.75
N GLU A 128 4.55 -0.29 -12.50
CA GLU A 128 4.73 0.94 -11.71
C GLU A 128 6.06 1.64 -12.06
N THR A 129 6.02 2.97 -12.07
CA THR A 129 7.22 3.79 -12.26
C THR A 129 8.19 3.55 -11.12
N ARG A 130 9.45 3.21 -11.45
CA ARG A 130 10.51 3.07 -10.45
C ARG A 130 10.76 4.42 -9.78
N ARG A 131 10.88 4.39 -8.45
CA ARG A 131 11.16 5.55 -7.59
C ARG A 131 12.40 5.28 -6.75
N LYS A 132 12.96 6.31 -6.12
CA LYS A 132 14.17 6.21 -5.29
C LYS A 132 14.06 5.21 -4.14
N ASP A 133 12.85 4.96 -3.64
CA ASP A 133 12.55 4.01 -2.57
C ASP A 133 12.16 2.60 -3.06
N PHE A 134 12.42 2.26 -4.33
CA PHE A 134 12.03 0.98 -4.94
C PHE A 134 12.39 -0.24 -4.09
N HIS A 135 13.64 -0.31 -3.59
CA HIS A 135 14.11 -1.49 -2.86
C HIS A 135 13.40 -1.63 -1.51
N ILE A 136 13.16 -0.52 -0.82
CA ILE A 136 12.43 -0.48 0.45
C ILE A 136 10.97 -0.91 0.22
N MET A 137 10.33 -0.40 -0.84
CA MET A 137 8.96 -0.76 -1.19
C MET A 137 8.86 -2.26 -1.58
N MET A 138 9.78 -2.77 -2.38
CA MET A 138 9.80 -4.21 -2.74
C MET A 138 9.99 -5.10 -1.50
N SER A 139 10.95 -4.76 -0.64
CA SER A 139 11.16 -5.47 0.63
C SER A 139 9.92 -5.42 1.52
N HIS A 140 9.24 -4.28 1.60
CA HIS A 140 7.98 -4.15 2.33
C HIS A 140 6.93 -5.15 1.81
N HIS A 141 6.67 -5.20 0.50
CA HIS A 141 5.68 -6.13 -0.04
C HIS A 141 6.05 -7.59 0.21
N VAL A 142 7.33 -7.97 0.06
CA VAL A 142 7.77 -9.34 0.36
C VAL A 142 7.54 -9.68 1.83
N ILE A 143 7.92 -8.79 2.75
CA ILE A 143 7.72 -8.98 4.19
C ILE A 143 6.23 -9.09 4.51
N THR A 144 5.39 -8.23 3.95
CA THR A 144 3.94 -8.26 4.20
C THR A 144 3.30 -9.54 3.68
N VAL A 145 3.68 -10.06 2.50
CA VAL A 145 3.19 -11.36 2.00
C VAL A 145 3.62 -12.50 2.95
N VAL A 146 4.87 -12.52 3.40
CA VAL A 146 5.36 -13.53 4.34
C VAL A 146 4.63 -13.44 5.68
N LEU A 147 4.38 -12.23 6.19
CA LEU A 147 3.62 -12.00 7.43
C LEU A 147 2.17 -12.45 7.31
N ILE A 148 1.49 -12.15 6.20
CA ILE A 148 0.11 -12.62 5.95
C ILE A 148 0.07 -14.15 5.91
N TRP A 149 1.00 -14.76 5.16
CA TRP A 149 1.07 -16.21 5.02
C TRP A 149 1.36 -16.90 6.36
N MET A 150 2.36 -16.42 7.10
CA MET A 150 2.71 -16.97 8.41
C MET A 150 1.59 -16.75 9.43
N SER A 151 0.98 -15.56 9.46
CA SER A 151 -0.18 -15.26 10.31
C SER A 151 -1.33 -16.22 10.06
N PHE A 152 -1.60 -16.56 8.79
CA PHE A 152 -2.66 -17.49 8.44
C PHE A 152 -2.36 -18.93 8.90
N ILE A 153 -1.18 -19.46 8.56
CA ILE A 153 -0.80 -20.85 8.87
C ILE A 153 -0.61 -21.05 10.37
N SER A 154 -0.01 -20.08 11.06
CA SER A 154 0.22 -20.11 12.51
C SER A 154 -0.96 -19.58 13.32
N ARG A 155 -2.11 -19.27 12.72
CA ARG A 155 -3.32 -18.79 13.41
C ARG A 155 -3.11 -17.51 14.25
N PHE A 156 -2.29 -16.57 13.77
CA PHE A 156 -2.16 -15.22 14.36
C PHE A 156 -3.15 -14.22 13.75
N PHE A 157 -4.31 -14.70 13.31
CA PHE A 157 -5.22 -13.90 12.52
C PHE A 157 -5.83 -12.71 13.27
N ARG A 158 -5.92 -12.77 14.62
CA ARG A 158 -6.41 -11.66 15.45
C ARG A 158 -5.48 -10.45 15.34
N ILE A 159 -4.21 -10.60 15.74
CA ILE A 159 -3.19 -9.56 15.62
C ILE A 159 -2.93 -9.19 14.15
N GLY A 160 -2.89 -10.16 13.24
CA GLY A 160 -2.67 -9.91 11.82
C GLY A 160 -3.80 -9.10 11.16
N SER A 161 -5.05 -9.27 11.59
CA SER A 161 -6.18 -8.47 11.09
C SER A 161 -6.05 -7.00 11.52
N ILE A 162 -5.64 -6.76 12.77
CA ILE A 162 -5.36 -5.41 13.27
C ILE A 162 -4.20 -4.78 12.50
N ILE A 163 -3.13 -5.54 12.26
CA ILE A 163 -2.01 -5.07 11.44
C ILE A 163 -2.52 -4.62 10.07
N LEU A 164 -3.25 -5.47 9.34
CA LEU A 164 -3.74 -5.13 8.00
C LEU A 164 -4.63 -3.87 8.00
N ALA A 165 -5.61 -3.78 8.91
CA ALA A 165 -6.49 -2.62 9.03
C ALA A 165 -5.70 -1.31 9.29
N LEU A 166 -4.76 -1.32 10.25
CA LEU A 166 -3.94 -0.13 10.54
C LEU A 166 -3.15 0.38 9.33
N HIS A 167 -2.76 -0.51 8.43
CA HIS A 167 -2.00 -0.14 7.24
C HIS A 167 -2.92 0.39 6.14
N ASP A 168 -4.06 -0.25 5.90
CA ASP A 168 -4.95 0.09 4.78
C ASP A 168 -5.65 1.46 4.96
N VAL A 169 -5.99 1.86 6.19
CA VAL A 169 -6.59 3.19 6.48
C VAL A 169 -5.79 4.34 5.89
N ASN A 170 -4.46 4.27 5.97
CA ASN A 170 -3.59 5.34 5.48
C ASN A 170 -3.66 5.49 3.97
N ASP A 171 -3.81 4.38 3.25
CA ASP A 171 -3.78 4.37 1.80
C ASP A 171 -5.09 4.95 1.22
N VAL A 172 -6.20 4.85 1.96
CA VAL A 172 -7.46 5.57 1.64
C VAL A 172 -7.23 7.09 1.59
N PHE A 173 -6.61 7.67 2.62
CA PHE A 173 -6.31 9.11 2.64
C PHE A 173 -5.29 9.50 1.57
N MET A 174 -4.25 8.69 1.36
CA MET A 174 -3.23 8.93 0.35
C MET A 174 -3.81 8.95 -1.07
N GLU A 175 -4.60 7.95 -1.44
CA GLU A 175 -5.17 7.87 -2.79
C GLU A 175 -6.23 8.97 -3.01
N THR A 176 -6.99 9.34 -1.97
CA THR A 176 -7.92 10.48 -2.04
C THR A 176 -7.18 11.81 -2.27
N ALA A 177 -6.03 12.01 -1.62
CA ALA A 177 -5.19 13.19 -1.85
C ALA A 177 -4.66 13.25 -3.29
N LYS A 178 -4.20 12.12 -3.84
CA LYS A 178 -3.75 12.03 -5.24
C LYS A 178 -4.88 12.34 -6.23
N LEU A 179 -6.06 11.76 -6.04
CA LEU A 179 -7.22 12.02 -6.90
C LEU A 179 -7.59 13.50 -6.88
N SER A 180 -7.61 14.13 -5.70
CA SER A 180 -7.88 15.56 -5.55
C SER A 180 -6.81 16.42 -6.26
N LYS A 181 -5.55 16.02 -6.19
CA LYS A 181 -4.45 16.70 -6.89
C LYS A 181 -4.61 16.58 -8.41
N TYR A 182 -5.00 15.40 -8.90
CA TYR A 182 -5.24 15.19 -10.32
C TYR A 182 -6.46 15.95 -10.83
N THR A 183 -7.53 16.15 -10.05
CA THR A 183 -8.66 17.00 -10.48
C THR A 183 -8.35 18.50 -10.41
N GLY A 184 -7.19 18.89 -9.87
CA GLY A 184 -6.82 20.30 -9.66
C GLY A 184 -7.47 20.92 -8.42
N ASN A 185 -8.14 20.13 -7.58
CA ASN A 185 -8.68 20.60 -6.31
C ASN A 185 -7.58 20.61 -5.24
N GLU A 186 -6.77 21.67 -5.25
CA GLU A 186 -5.62 21.85 -4.36
C GLU A 186 -6.03 21.88 -2.87
N HIS A 187 -7.19 22.45 -2.53
CA HIS A 187 -7.69 22.49 -1.15
C HIS A 187 -8.03 21.11 -0.61
N ALA A 188 -8.74 20.29 -1.40
CA ALA A 188 -9.04 18.91 -1.04
C ALA A 188 -7.77 18.06 -0.99
N ALA A 189 -6.84 18.25 -1.93
CA ALA A 189 -5.56 17.54 -1.95
C ALA A 189 -4.73 17.83 -0.68
N SER A 190 -4.61 19.11 -0.31
CA SER A 190 -3.90 19.56 0.88
C SER A 190 -4.51 19.01 2.17
N THR A 191 -5.84 19.08 2.28
CA THR A 191 -6.59 18.57 3.44
C THR A 191 -6.42 17.05 3.57
N CYS A 192 -6.62 16.30 2.49
CA CYS A 192 -6.47 14.84 2.51
C CYS A 192 -5.03 14.40 2.76
N PHE A 193 -4.04 15.13 2.25
CA PHE A 193 -2.63 14.88 2.54
C PHE A 193 -2.31 15.15 4.02
N GLY A 194 -2.91 16.18 4.62
CA GLY A 194 -2.82 16.43 6.07
C GLY A 194 -3.38 15.27 6.89
N PHE A 195 -4.58 14.77 6.54
CA PHE A 195 -5.15 13.59 7.19
C PHE A 195 -4.29 12.35 7.03
N PHE A 196 -3.74 12.11 5.84
CA PHE A 196 -2.78 11.04 5.57
C PHE A 196 -1.54 11.14 6.47
N ALA A 197 -0.96 12.33 6.64
CA ALA A 197 0.21 12.51 7.50
C ALA A 197 -0.11 12.26 8.98
N ILE A 198 -1.28 12.73 9.46
CA ILE A 198 -1.74 12.49 10.83
C ILE A 198 -2.01 11.01 11.05
N SER A 199 -2.73 10.35 10.15
CA SER A 199 -3.03 8.92 10.26
C SER A 199 -1.76 8.09 10.20
N TRP A 200 -0.78 8.45 9.36
CA TRP A 200 0.51 7.77 9.30
C TRP A 200 1.22 7.80 10.65
N PHE A 201 1.30 8.99 11.26
CA PHE A 201 1.93 9.15 12.56
C PHE A 201 1.21 8.34 13.64
N LEU A 202 -0.11 8.49 13.76
CA LEU A 202 -0.90 7.83 14.81
C LEU A 202 -0.92 6.31 14.65
N LEU A 203 -1.16 5.79 13.44
CA LEU A 203 -1.36 4.36 13.23
C LEU A 203 -0.03 3.61 13.11
N ARG A 204 0.93 4.11 12.32
CA ARG A 204 2.18 3.39 12.01
C ARG A 204 3.34 3.72 12.95
N LEU A 205 3.38 4.91 13.55
CA LEU A 205 4.47 5.34 14.44
C LEU A 205 4.11 5.34 15.92
N ILE A 206 2.81 5.34 16.28
CA ILE A 206 2.36 5.23 17.67
C ILE A 206 1.66 3.89 17.90
N TYR A 207 0.52 3.64 17.28
CA TYR A 207 -0.26 2.43 17.58
C TYR A 207 0.51 1.15 17.24
N PHE A 208 1.10 1.05 16.04
CA PHE A 208 1.84 -0.13 15.62
C PHE A 208 2.99 -0.54 16.58
N PRO A 209 3.94 0.33 16.98
CA PRO A 209 4.98 -0.08 17.93
C PRO A 209 4.46 -0.30 19.35
N PHE A 210 3.60 0.59 19.87
CA PHE A 210 3.23 0.56 21.30
C PHE A 210 2.10 -0.42 21.63
N TRP A 211 1.26 -0.80 20.66
CA TRP A 211 0.23 -1.82 20.82
C TRP A 211 0.59 -3.15 20.15
N VAL A 212 0.89 -3.14 18.84
CA VAL A 212 1.08 -4.38 18.07
C VAL A 212 2.41 -5.04 18.41
N ILE A 213 3.54 -4.35 18.20
CA ILE A 213 4.87 -4.91 18.47
C ILE A 213 5.02 -5.24 19.95
N ARG A 214 4.53 -4.36 20.83
CA ARG A 214 4.49 -4.66 22.27
C ARG A 214 3.77 -5.97 22.57
N SER A 215 2.62 -6.22 21.95
CA SER A 215 1.87 -7.45 22.18
C SER A 215 2.58 -8.68 21.62
N SER A 216 3.14 -8.61 20.40
CA SER A 216 3.90 -9.73 19.84
C SER A 216 5.22 -10.01 20.56
N SER A 217 5.82 -9.00 21.20
CA SER A 217 7.09 -9.13 21.92
C SER A 217 6.91 -9.54 23.39
N HIS A 218 5.89 -9.03 24.08
CA HIS A 218 5.65 -9.29 25.51
C HIS A 218 4.51 -10.26 25.74
N ASP A 219 3.29 -9.94 25.28
CA ASP A 219 2.09 -10.74 25.59
C ASP A 219 2.18 -12.14 24.95
N ALA A 220 2.86 -12.28 23.81
CA ALA A 220 3.06 -13.57 23.15
C ALA A 220 3.94 -14.56 23.96
N VAL A 221 4.83 -14.05 24.82
CA VAL A 221 5.75 -14.90 25.61
C VAL A 221 4.98 -15.68 26.68
N ASP A 222 3.86 -15.14 27.16
CA ASP A 222 2.99 -15.82 28.14
C ASP A 222 2.28 -17.04 27.53
N VAL A 223 2.15 -17.08 26.20
CA VAL A 223 1.45 -18.15 25.46
C VAL A 223 2.45 -19.12 24.81
N PHE A 224 3.61 -18.62 24.36
CA PHE A 224 4.59 -19.45 23.67
C PHE A 224 5.57 -20.14 24.61
N VAL A 225 5.64 -21.46 24.48
CA VAL A 225 6.70 -22.25 25.13
C VAL A 225 8.00 -22.14 24.30
N LEU A 226 8.80 -21.12 24.57
CA LEU A 226 10.02 -20.80 23.81
C LEU A 226 11.11 -21.89 23.85
N SER A 227 11.03 -22.85 24.78
CA SER A 227 11.89 -24.04 24.76
C SER A 227 11.60 -24.98 23.58
N LYS A 228 10.44 -24.85 22.93
CA LYS A 228 10.10 -25.58 21.71
C LYS A 228 10.61 -24.82 20.48
N GLY A 229 11.43 -25.48 19.67
CA GLY A 229 12.06 -24.87 18.49
C GLY A 229 11.08 -24.18 17.53
N TYR A 230 9.91 -24.79 17.29
CA TYR A 230 8.86 -24.19 16.45
C TYR A 230 8.31 -22.87 17.01
N HIS A 231 8.00 -22.81 18.31
CA HIS A 231 7.46 -21.60 18.94
C HIS A 231 8.51 -20.49 18.98
N SER A 232 9.76 -20.83 19.30
CA SER A 232 10.89 -19.91 19.23
C SER A 232 11.06 -19.32 17.83
N PHE A 233 11.03 -20.17 16.80
CA PHE A 233 11.13 -19.73 15.41
C PHE A 233 10.02 -18.74 15.03
N LEU A 234 8.76 -19.07 15.33
CA LEU A 234 7.62 -18.17 15.05
C LEU A 234 7.77 -16.82 15.76
N TYR A 235 8.14 -16.84 17.05
CA TYR A 235 8.32 -15.64 17.85
C TYR A 235 9.37 -14.70 17.25
N TYR A 236 10.57 -15.22 16.97
CA TYR A 236 11.67 -14.39 16.45
C TYR A 236 11.40 -13.95 15.01
N LEU A 237 10.82 -14.81 14.16
CA LEU A 237 10.48 -14.45 12.79
C LEU A 237 9.43 -13.34 12.76
N LEU A 238 8.33 -13.48 13.52
CA LEU A 238 7.27 -12.47 13.60
C LEU A 238 7.82 -11.13 14.06
N ASN A 239 8.51 -11.08 15.21
CA ASN A 239 8.99 -9.83 15.77
C ASN A 239 10.06 -9.17 14.88
N THR A 240 10.96 -9.95 14.27
CA THR A 240 11.97 -9.41 13.33
C THR A 240 11.30 -8.73 12.13
N MET A 241 10.29 -9.37 11.54
CA MET A 241 9.57 -8.82 10.39
C MET A 241 8.75 -7.57 10.76
N LEU A 242 8.10 -7.56 11.93
CA LEU A 242 7.36 -6.38 12.41
C LEU A 242 8.29 -5.20 12.74
N ILE A 243 9.45 -5.45 13.34
CA ILE A 243 10.47 -4.42 13.59
C ILE A 243 11.01 -3.88 12.26
N THR A 244 11.24 -4.76 11.28
CA THR A 244 11.68 -4.34 9.94
C THR A 244 10.63 -3.45 9.27
N LEU A 245 9.34 -3.78 9.39
CA LEU A 245 8.25 -2.90 8.93
C LEU A 245 8.26 -1.55 9.64
N LEU A 246 8.48 -1.52 10.96
CA LEU A 246 8.59 -0.27 11.72
C LEU A 246 9.73 0.61 11.21
N ILE A 247 10.90 0.02 10.90
CA ILE A 247 12.03 0.76 10.33
C ILE A 247 11.64 1.43 9.00
N PHE A 248 10.92 0.70 8.13
CA PHE A 248 10.40 1.28 6.89
C PHE A 248 9.39 2.39 7.14
N HIS A 249 8.51 2.23 8.14
CA HIS A 249 7.55 3.28 8.51
C HIS A 249 8.22 4.55 9.03
N ILE A 250 9.30 4.42 9.81
CA ILE A 250 10.10 5.56 10.27
C ILE A 250 10.75 6.26 9.08
N TYR A 251 11.36 5.51 8.16
CA TYR A 251 11.95 6.05 6.93
C TYR A 251 10.93 6.87 6.13
N TRP A 252 9.77 6.31 5.80
CA TRP A 252 8.73 7.05 5.08
C TRP A 252 8.11 8.17 5.92
N GLY A 253 8.02 8.01 7.25
CA GLY A 253 7.56 9.06 8.16
C GLY A 253 8.43 10.32 8.09
N ILE A 254 9.75 10.15 7.98
CA ILE A 254 10.70 11.25 7.76
C ILE A 254 10.43 11.93 6.41
N LEU A 255 10.19 11.17 5.34
CA LEU A 255 9.87 11.72 4.03
C LEU A 255 8.54 12.50 4.04
N ILE A 256 7.52 11.98 4.72
CA ILE A 256 6.22 12.64 4.88
C ILE A 256 6.40 13.94 5.66
N PHE A 257 7.19 13.95 6.72
CA PHE A 257 7.50 15.17 7.46
C PHE A 257 8.15 16.25 6.58
N PHE A 258 9.09 15.87 5.71
CA PHE A 258 9.67 16.81 4.74
C PHE A 258 8.64 17.35 3.75
N MET A 259 7.75 16.48 3.24
CA MET A 259 6.68 16.90 2.32
C MET A 259 5.68 17.85 3.00
N VAL A 260 5.27 17.57 4.25
CA VAL A 260 4.42 18.47 5.06
C VAL A 260 5.12 19.81 5.30
N SER A 261 6.41 19.79 5.66
CA SER A 261 7.20 21.00 5.87
C SER A 261 7.30 21.86 4.60
N ARG A 262 7.42 21.23 3.42
CA ARG A 262 7.39 21.91 2.11
C ARG A 262 6.01 22.49 1.81
N GLN A 263 4.93 21.75 2.09
CA GLN A 263 3.55 22.20 1.91
C GLN A 263 3.26 23.44 2.77
N LEU A 264 3.71 23.47 4.02
CA LEU A 264 3.55 24.63 4.90
C LEU A 264 4.26 25.88 4.35
N LYS A 265 5.45 25.72 3.76
CA LYS A 265 6.18 26.81 3.10
C LYS A 265 5.52 27.26 1.78
N ASN A 266 4.86 26.35 1.07
CA ASN A 266 4.22 26.59 -0.23
C ASN A 266 2.75 27.03 -0.12
N ARG A 267 2.41 27.84 0.90
CA ARG A 267 1.03 28.33 1.14
C ARG A 267 -0.02 27.21 1.18
N GLY A 268 0.35 26.03 1.67
CA GLY A 268 -0.54 24.88 1.79
C GLY A 268 -0.70 24.04 0.52
N GLN A 269 0.00 24.34 -0.58
CA GLN A 269 -0.07 23.52 -1.79
C GLN A 269 0.81 22.27 -1.70
N VAL A 270 0.25 21.12 -2.11
CA VAL A 270 0.98 19.85 -2.15
C VAL A 270 1.98 19.90 -3.30
N GLY A 271 3.28 19.85 -2.96
CA GLY A 271 4.37 19.81 -3.94
C GLY A 271 4.57 18.43 -4.57
N GLU A 272 5.54 18.33 -5.48
CA GLU A 272 5.91 17.04 -6.06
C GLU A 272 6.50 16.09 -5.01
N ASP A 273 6.22 14.80 -5.20
CA ASP A 273 6.74 13.73 -4.35
C ASP A 273 8.26 13.66 -4.46
N ILE A 274 8.94 13.77 -3.32
CA ILE A 274 10.40 13.82 -3.25
C ILE A 274 11.09 12.50 -3.67
N ARG A 275 10.30 11.42 -3.82
CA ARG A 275 10.77 10.10 -4.25
C ARG A 275 10.67 9.88 -5.76
N SER A 276 9.91 10.72 -6.47
CA SER A 276 9.93 10.69 -7.94
C SER A 276 11.32 11.09 -8.42
N ASP A 277 11.85 10.34 -9.38
CA ASP A 277 13.00 10.82 -10.13
C ASP A 277 12.56 12.06 -10.93
N SER A 278 13.35 13.13 -10.83
CA SER A 278 13.19 14.33 -11.64
C SER A 278 13.66 14.02 -13.06
N ASP A 279 13.00 13.08 -13.73
CA ASP A 279 13.30 12.70 -15.11
C ASP A 279 12.70 13.75 -16.08
N ASN A 280 13.16 14.99 -15.92
CA ASN A 280 13.05 16.11 -16.88
C ASN A 280 14.31 16.98 -16.80
N GLU A 281 15.48 16.36 -16.69
CA GLU A 281 16.73 17.00 -17.11
C GLU A 281 17.34 16.10 -18.19
N ASP A 282 17.38 16.67 -19.41
CA ASP A 282 17.85 16.21 -20.73
C ASP A 282 16.87 15.47 -21.67
#